data_AF-A0A497S721-F1
#
_entry.id   AF-A0A497S721-F1
#
_cell.length_a   1.000
_cell.length_b   1.000
_cell.length_c   1.000
_cell.angle_alpha   90.00
_cell.angle_beta   90.00
_cell.angle_gamma   90.00
#
_symmetry.space_group_name_H-M   'P 1'
#
loop_
_entity.id
_entity.type
_entity.pdbx_description
1 polymer ?
#
loop_
_entity_poly.entity_id
_entity_poly.type
_entity_poly.pdbx_seq_one_letter_code
_entity_poly.pdbx_strand_id
1 'polypeptide(L)'
;MAGKIKYYELREGGKKHVFTGRTPRQAALKAATRGFKDIKLRERGRRNKDGSYSIHVFEGSYKVVDAPANRPSWLPEKVKKPVVKKVCVKRVKSLSEI
;
A
#
# COMPACT_ATOMS: atom_id res chain seq x y z
N MET A 1 17.90 -7.18 -12.32
CA MET A 1 16.71 -8.04 -12.44
C MET A 1 15.52 -7.40 -11.73
N ALA A 2 14.40 -7.20 -12.43
CA ALA A 2 13.17 -6.73 -11.81
C ALA A 2 12.57 -7.81 -10.90
N GLY A 3 12.39 -7.54 -9.60
CA GLY A 3 11.78 -8.49 -8.67
C GLY A 3 10.34 -8.87 -9.06
N LYS A 4 9.93 -10.10 -8.74
CA LYS A 4 8.56 -10.62 -9.00
C LYS A 4 7.51 -9.70 -8.38
N ILE A 5 6.41 -9.50 -9.12
CA ILE A 5 5.23 -8.78 -8.64
C ILE A 5 4.58 -9.61 -7.54
N LYS A 6 4.25 -8.95 -6.43
CA LYS A 6 3.58 -9.54 -5.27
C LYS A 6 2.22 -8.90 -5.08
N TYR A 7 1.35 -9.62 -4.38
CA TYR A 7 0.01 -9.18 -4.02
C TYR A 7 -0.02 -8.88 -2.53
N TYR A 8 -0.51 -7.69 -2.19
CA TYR A 8 -0.68 -7.24 -0.81
C TYR A 8 -2.15 -7.01 -0.54
N GLU A 9 -2.61 -7.42 0.63
CA GLU A 9 -4.00 -7.26 1.05
C GLU A 9 -4.08 -6.22 2.17
N LEU A 10 -5.01 -5.28 1.99
CA LEU A 10 -5.43 -4.30 2.97
C LEU A 10 -6.84 -4.65 3.43
N ARG A 11 -7.09 -4.56 4.74
CA ARG A 11 -8.43 -4.64 5.32
C ARG A 11 -8.74 -3.32 6.01
N GLU A 12 -9.88 -2.75 5.66
CA GLU A 12 -10.40 -1.54 6.28
C GLU A 12 -11.93 -1.66 6.33
N GLY A 13 -12.53 -1.44 7.51
CA GLY A 13 -13.99 -1.50 7.68
C GLY A 13 -14.64 -2.81 7.22
N GLY A 14 -13.96 -3.95 7.40
CA GLY A 14 -14.44 -5.27 6.95
C GLY A 14 -14.32 -5.54 5.44
N LYS A 15 -13.92 -4.55 4.64
CA LYS A 15 -13.69 -4.70 3.20
C LYS A 15 -12.24 -5.09 2.91
N LYS A 16 -12.07 -5.95 1.91
CA LYS A 16 -10.77 -6.44 1.46
C LYS A 16 -10.36 -5.72 0.18
N HIS A 17 -9.21 -5.07 0.21
CA HIS A 17 -8.58 -4.45 -0.96
C HIS A 17 -7.28 -5.16 -1.29
N VAL A 18 -7.03 -5.39 -2.58
CA VAL A 18 -5.80 -6.07 -3.06
C VAL A 18 -5.00 -5.10 -3.92
N PHE A 19 -3.73 -4.93 -3.57
CA PHE A 19 -2.80 -4.06 -4.27
C PHE A 19 -1.59 -4.85 -4.78
N THR A 20 -1.15 -4.55 -6.00
CA THR A 20 0.05 -5.15 -6.58
C THR A 20 1.27 -4.28 -6.34
N GLY A 21 2.42 -4.89 -6.06
CA GLY A 21 3.68 -4.18 -5.93
C GLY A 21 4.86 -5.12 -5.81
N ARG A 22 6.09 -4.64 -6.07
CA ARG A 22 7.30 -5.43 -5.79
C ARG A 22 7.66 -5.36 -4.31
N THR A 23 7.38 -4.23 -3.66
CA THR A 23 7.60 -3.99 -2.23
C THR A 23 6.30 -3.61 -1.53
N PRO A 24 6.18 -3.84 -0.20
CA PRO A 24 4.99 -3.43 0.56
C PRO A 24 4.78 -1.92 0.51
N ARG A 25 5.87 -1.13 0.42
CA ARG A 25 5.80 0.33 0.27
C ARG A 25 5.15 0.75 -1.04
N GLN A 26 5.42 0.06 -2.15
CA GLN A 26 4.76 0.37 -3.43
C GLN A 26 3.26 0.11 -3.38
N ALA A 27 2.85 -0.99 -2.74
CA ALA A 27 1.44 -1.27 -2.51
C ALA A 27 0.80 -0.20 -1.59
N ALA A 28 1.52 0.24 -0.56
CA ALA A 28 1.05 1.31 0.32
C ALA A 28 0.89 2.65 -0.43
N LEU A 29 1.83 3.01 -1.32
CA LEU A 29 1.70 4.23 -2.13
C LEU A 29 0.43 4.19 -2.99
N LYS A 30 0.11 3.04 -3.59
CA LYS A 30 -1.13 2.86 -4.36
C LYS A 30 -2.37 3.00 -3.49
N ALA A 31 -2.34 2.45 -2.27
CA ALA A 31 -3.43 2.63 -1.30
C ALA A 31 -3.58 4.10 -0.89
N ALA A 32 -2.48 4.80 -0.60
CA ALA A 32 -2.52 6.22 -0.25
C ALA A 32 -3.10 7.08 -1.38
N THR A 33 -2.79 6.79 -2.65
CA THR A 33 -3.42 7.48 -3.81
C THR A 33 -4.93 7.32 -3.84
N ARG A 34 -5.46 6.16 -3.38
CA ARG A 34 -6.90 5.89 -3.30
C ARG A 34 -7.57 6.61 -2.13
N GLY A 35 -6.80 7.14 -1.17
CA GLY A 35 -7.31 7.88 -0.02
C GLY A 35 -7.17 7.17 1.32
N PHE A 36 -6.59 5.96 1.36
CA PHE A 36 -6.35 5.23 2.60
C PHE A 36 -5.26 5.91 3.44
N LYS A 37 -5.56 6.17 4.73
CA LYS A 37 -4.61 6.77 5.69
C LYS A 37 -3.93 5.70 6.55
N ASP A 38 -4.71 4.82 7.17
CA ASP A 38 -4.23 3.74 8.03
C ASP A 38 -4.01 2.45 7.23
N ILE A 39 -2.84 2.31 6.63
CA ILE A 39 -2.57 1.25 5.66
C ILE A 39 -1.90 0.05 6.35
N LYS A 40 -2.69 -0.98 6.62
CA LYS A 40 -2.21 -2.28 7.12
C LYS A 40 -2.13 -3.30 5.98
N LEU A 41 -0.93 -3.66 5.55
CA LEU A 41 -0.71 -4.56 4.42
C LEU A 41 -0.09 -5.88 4.83
N ARG A 42 -0.67 -6.98 4.36
CA ARG A 42 -0.04 -8.31 4.41
C ARG A 42 0.30 -8.81 3.01
N GLU A 43 1.39 -9.56 2.86
CA GLU A 43 1.72 -10.24 1.61
C GLU A 43 0.85 -11.50 1.45
N ARG A 44 0.12 -11.62 0.34
CA ARG A 44 -0.76 -12.77 0.07
C ARG A 44 0.09 -14.01 -0.22
N GLY A 45 -0.25 -15.13 0.43
CA GLY A 45 0.43 -16.41 0.23
C GLY A 45 1.76 -16.56 1.00
N ARG A 46 2.21 -15.53 1.73
CA ARG A 46 3.40 -15.61 2.57
C ARG A 46 3.02 -15.80 4.04
N ARG A 47 3.60 -16.83 4.65
CA ARG A 47 3.54 -17.10 6.09
C ARG A 47 4.97 -17.19 6.63
N ASN A 48 5.18 -16.70 7.84
CA ASN A 48 6.45 -16.88 8.53
C ASN A 48 6.61 -18.37 8.93
N LYS A 49 7.83 -18.81 9.24
CA LYS A 49 8.11 -20.19 9.69
C LYS A 49 7.26 -20.57 10.90
N ASP A 50 7.03 -19.61 11.79
CA ASP A 50 6.25 -19.77 13.03
C ASP A 50 4.73 -19.76 12.81
N GLY A 51 4.27 -19.79 11.55
CA GLY A 51 2.84 -19.71 11.21
C GLY A 51 2.21 -18.32 11.40
N SER A 52 3.00 -17.28 11.67
CA SER A 52 2.50 -15.89 11.78
C SER A 52 2.47 -15.16 10.43
N TYR A 53 1.64 -14.13 10.34
CA TYR A 53 1.60 -13.17 9.24
C TYR A 53 2.35 -11.90 9.63
N SER A 54 3.10 -11.36 8.66
CA SER A 54 3.76 -10.06 8.81
C SER A 54 2.88 -8.97 8.20
N ILE A 55 2.42 -8.05 9.04
CA ILE A 55 1.61 -6.89 8.65
C ILE A 55 2.51 -5.68 8.65
N HIS A 56 2.67 -5.06 7.48
CA HIS A 56 3.35 -3.79 7.35
C HIS A 56 2.34 -2.67 7.58
N VAL A 57 2.59 -1.85 8.61
CA VAL A 57 1.73 -0.71 8.94
C VAL A 57 2.38 0.56 8.39
N PHE A 58 1.64 1.27 7.57
CA PHE A 58 2.03 2.55 6.98
C PHE A 58 0.97 3.60 7.27
N GLU A 59 1.44 4.83 7.42
CA GLU A 59 0.60 6.02 7.41
C GLU A 59 0.67 6.64 6.01
N GLY A 60 -0.47 6.71 5.33
CA GLY A 60 -0.62 7.21 3.98
C GLY A 60 -1.19 8.62 3.96
N SER A 61 -0.61 9.45 3.10
CA SER A 61 -1.15 10.75 2.73
C SER A 61 -0.95 10.99 1.23
N TYR A 62 -1.65 11.96 0.66
CA TYR A 62 -1.37 12.43 -0.68
C TYR A 62 -1.37 13.96 -0.67
N LYS A 63 -0.51 14.54 -1.49
CA LYS A 63 -0.53 15.97 -1.80
C LYS A 63 -1.01 16.15 -3.23
N VAL A 64 -1.84 17.15 -3.47
CA VAL A 64 -2.20 17.55 -4.84
C VAL A 64 -1.13 18.53 -5.29
N VAL A 65 -0.44 18.20 -6.38
CA VAL A 65 0.61 19.03 -6.97
C VAL A 65 0.24 19.35 -8.40
N ASP A 66 0.68 20.51 -8.89
CA ASP A 66 0.49 20.87 -10.29
C ASP A 66 1.31 19.93 -11.18
N ALA A 67 0.71 19.57 -12.31
CA ALA A 67 1.33 18.76 -13.33
C ALA A 67 2.50 19.53 -13.98
N PRO A 68 3.56 18.83 -14.42
CA PRO A 68 4.68 19.48 -15.09
C PRO A 68 4.23 20.19 -16.38
N ALA A 69 4.94 21.25 -16.77
CA ALA A 69 4.61 22.03 -17.96
C ALA A 69 4.55 21.18 -19.25
N ASN A 70 5.40 20.16 -19.36
CA ASN A 70 5.41 19.20 -20.47
C ASN A 70 4.44 18.02 -20.26
N ARG A 71 3.23 18.30 -19.75
CA ARG A 71 2.22 17.25 -19.54
C ARG A 71 1.55 16.88 -20.87
N PRO A 72 1.24 15.60 -21.09
CA PRO A 72 0.39 15.22 -22.21
C PRO A 72 -1.06 15.68 -21.97
N SER A 73 -1.82 15.87 -23.05
CA SER A 73 -3.19 16.41 -23.02
C SER A 73 -4.17 15.59 -22.17
N TRP A 74 -3.95 14.28 -22.05
CA TRP A 74 -4.78 13.37 -21.26
C TRP A 74 -4.53 13.45 -19.74
N LEU A 75 -3.43 14.08 -19.30
CA LEU A 75 -3.10 14.20 -17.87
C LEU A 75 -3.72 15.49 -17.31
N PRO A 76 -4.54 15.44 -16.23
CA PRO A 76 -5.13 16.64 -15.65
C PRO A 76 -4.07 17.62 -15.10
N GLU A 77 -4.45 18.88 -14.93
CA GLU A 77 -3.59 19.95 -14.43
C GLU A 77 -3.07 19.70 -13.02
N LYS A 78 -3.82 18.95 -12.20
CA LYS A 78 -3.45 18.62 -10.84
C LYS A 78 -3.35 17.11 -10.66
N VAL A 79 -2.24 16.65 -10.10
CA VAL A 79 -1.93 15.23 -9.90
C VAL A 79 -1.75 14.93 -8.42
N LYS A 80 -2.25 13.78 -7.97
CA LYS A 80 -2.04 13.28 -6.61
C LYS A 80 -0.64 12.68 -6.50
N LYS A 81 0.20 13.23 -5.64
CA LYS A 81 1.50 12.70 -5.24
C LYS A 81 1.35 11.98 -3.89
N PRO A 82 1.27 10.64 -3.87
CA PRO A 82 1.17 9.88 -2.62
C PRO A 82 2.49 9.90 -1.86
N VAL A 83 2.40 9.96 -0.53
CA VAL A 83 3.51 9.82 0.41
C VAL A 83 3.08 8.83 1.48
N VAL A 84 3.98 7.90 1.80
CA VAL A 84 3.74 6.92 2.87
C VAL A 84 4.91 6.92 3.84
N LYS A 85 4.59 6.92 5.13
CA LYS A 85 5.54 6.75 6.22
C LYS A 85 5.36 5.36 6.80
N LYS A 86 6.45 4.61 6.98
CA LYS A 86 6.39 3.30 7.63
C LYS A 86 6.35 3.50 9.14
N VAL A 87 5.33 2.95 9.79
CA VAL A 87 5.17 3.05 11.24
C VAL A 87 5.86 1.87 11.91
N CYS A 88 5.42 0.65 11.59
CA CYS A 88 5.98 -0.57 12.17
C CYS A 88 5.67 -1.80 11.31
N VAL A 89 6.14 -2.97 11.76
CA VAL A 89 5.71 -4.27 11.25
C VAL A 89 5.17 -5.07 12.43
N LYS A 90 3.91 -5.46 12.36
CA LYS A 90 3.27 -6.31 13.36
C LYS A 90 3.31 -7.76 12.91
N ARG A 91 3.47 -8.69 13.84
CA ARG A 91 3.30 -10.12 13.61
C ARG A 91 2.03 -10.58 14.27
N VAL A 92 1.14 -11.20 13.52
CA VAL A 92 -0.14 -11.74 14.05
C VAL A 92 -0.24 -13.21 13.69
N LYS A 93 -0.85 -14.02 14.56
CA LYS A 93 -1.11 -15.43 14.24
C LYS A 93 -2.47 -15.62 13.58
N SER A 94 -3.44 -14.75 13.92
CA SER A 94 -4.77 -14.77 13.33
C SER A 94 -5.01 -13.60 12.38
N LEU A 95 -5.76 -13.85 11.31
CA LEU A 95 -6.18 -12.82 10.36
C LEU A 95 -7.35 -11.97 10.88
N SER A 96 -8.03 -12.40 11.94
CA SER A 96 -9.08 -11.60 12.60
C SER A 96 -8.53 -10.35 13.30
N GLU A 97 -7.22 -10.28 13.52
CA GLU A 97 -6.54 -9.14 14.17
C GLU A 97 -6.16 -8.01 13.18
N ILE A 98 -6.61 -8.11 11.91
CA ILE A 98 -6.28 -7.21 10.79
C ILE A 98 -7.54 -6.73 10.08
#